data_AF-A0A2M7X8D3-F1
#
_entry.id   AF-A0A2M7X8D3-F1
#
_cell.length_a   1.000
_cell.length_b   1.000
_cell.length_c   1.000
_cell.angle_alpha   90.00
_cell.angle_beta   90.00
_cell.angle_gamma   90.00
#
_symmetry.space_group_name_H-M   'P 1'
#
loop_
_entity.id
_entity.type
_entity.pdbx_description
1 polymer ?
#
loop_
_entity_poly.entity_id
_entity_poly.type
_entity_poly.pdbx_seq_one_letter_code
_entity_poly.pdbx_strand_id
1 'polypeptide(L)' 'MGGFSIWHWLIVLVVVLVVFGTKKLRNVGGDLGGAVRDFKKALKDG' A
#
# COMPACT_ATOMS: atom_id res chain seq x y z
N MET A 1 14.04 20.09 -15.14
CA MET A 1 14.17 19.46 -13.80
C MET A 1 12.90 18.64 -13.56
N GLY A 2 12.79 17.52 -14.31
CA GLY A 2 11.58 16.70 -14.37
C GLY A 2 11.45 15.86 -13.12
N GLY A 3 10.81 16.44 -12.11
CA GLY A 3 10.50 15.75 -10.86
C GLY A 3 9.71 14.48 -11.15
N PHE A 4 10.29 13.34 -10.73
CA PHE A 4 9.60 12.10 -10.44
C PHE A 4 8.55 11.65 -11.47
N SER A 5 9.03 11.32 -12.67
CA SER A 5 8.24 10.57 -13.66
C SER A 5 7.61 9.34 -13.01
N ILE A 6 6.36 9.03 -13.34
CA ILE A 6 5.59 7.87 -12.86
C ILE A 6 6.41 6.56 -12.94
N TRP A 7 7.33 6.49 -13.90
CA TRP A 7 8.30 5.40 -14.04
C TRP A 7 9.23 5.18 -12.85
N HIS A 8 9.64 6.24 -12.14
CA HIS A 8 10.45 6.11 -10.92
C HIS A 8 9.65 5.43 -9.81
N TRP A 9 8.38 5.81 -9.64
CA TRP A 9 7.53 5.23 -8.61
C TRP A 9 7.26 3.74 -8.86
N LEU A 10 7.12 3.31 -10.12
CA LEU A 10 7.04 1.89 -10.47
C LEU A 10 8.28 1.10 -10.04
N ILE A 11 9.47 1.64 -10.33
CA ILE A 11 10.74 0.99 -9.96
C ILE A 11 10.87 0.89 -8.44
N VAL A 12 10.54 1.97 -7.71
CA VAL A 12 10.54 1.94 -6.24
C VAL A 12 9.57 0.89 -5.70
N LEU A 13 8.37 0.78 -6.27
CA LEU A 13 7.37 -0.24 -5.88
C LEU A 13 7.92 -1.66 -6.06
N VAL A 14 8.61 -1.92 -7.18
CA VAL A 14 9.25 -3.21 -7.43
C VAL A 14 10.35 -3.49 -6.40
N VAL A 15 11.20 -2.51 -6.08
CA VAL A 15 12.25 -2.68 -5.06
C VAL A 15 11.64 -2.98 -3.68
N VAL A 16 10.59 -2.26 -3.29
CA VAL A 16 9.88 -2.51 -2.03
C VAL A 16 9.29 -3.92 -2.00
N LEU A 17 8.69 -4.39 -3.10
CA LEU A 17 8.16 -5.75 -3.19
C LEU A 17 9.24 -6.82 -3.08
N VAL A 18 10.43 -6.57 -3.63
CA VAL A 18 11.57 -7.50 -3.56
C VAL A 18 12.17 -7.54 -2.16
N VAL A 19 12.38 -6.40 -1.51
CA VAL A 19 12.98 -6.30 -0.17
C VAL A 19 12.07 -6.89 0.90
N PHE A 20 10.78 -6.57 0.85
CA PHE A 20 9.83 -7.03 1.87
C PHE A 20 9.20 -8.39 1.54
N GLY A 21 9.22 -8.79 0.27
CA GLY A 21 8.53 -9.97 -0.23
C GLY A 21 7.01 -9.78 -0.28
N THR A 22 6.37 -10.40 -1.26
CA THR A 22 4.90 -10.32 -1.45
C THR A 22 4.11 -10.91 -0.29
N LYS A 23 4.66 -11.91 0.41
CA LYS A 23 4.00 -12.58 1.54
C LYS A 23 3.85 -11.66 2.77
N LYS A 24 4.90 -10.89 3.10
CA LYS A 24 4.88 -9.94 4.22
C LYS A 24 3.98 -8.76 3.90
N LEU A 25 4.05 -8.24 2.67
CA LEU A 25 3.18 -7.17 2.20
C LEU A 25 1.70 -7.57 2.22
N ARG A 26 1.37 -8.81 1.83
CA ARG A 26 -0.02 -9.31 1.85
C ARG A 26 -0.56 -9.49 3.27
N ASN A 27 0.24 -10.03 4.19
CA ASN A 27 -0.20 -10.21 5.57
C ASN A 27 -0.45 -8.86 6.24
N VAL A 28 0.53 -7.94 6.17
CA VAL A 28 0.39 -6.58 6.73
C VAL A 28 -0.70 -5.78 6.01
N GLY A 29 -0.78 -5.90 4.69
CA GLY A 29 -1.82 -5.23 3.89
C GLY A 29 -3.23 -5.73 4.20
N GLY A 30 -3.39 -7.00 4.56
CA GLY A 30 -4.67 -7.55 5.02
C GLY A 30 -5.11 -6.94 6.35
N ASP A 31 -4.21 -6.88 7.32
CA ASP A 31 -4.49 -6.34 8.66
C ASP A 31 -4.81 -4.84 8.60
N LEU A 32 -3.99 -4.07 7.86
CA LEU A 32 -4.20 -2.64 7.65
C LEU A 32 -5.46 -2.37 6.80
N GLY A 33 -5.70 -3.18 5.77
CA GLY A 33 -6.88 -3.06 4.91
C GLY A 33 -8.19 -3.33 5.65
N GLY A 34 -8.20 -4.31 6.56
CA GLY A 34 -9.32 -4.59 7.45
C GLY A 34 -9.65 -3.39 8.34
N ALA A 35 -8.64 -2.86 9.04
CA ALA A 35 -8.78 -1.70 9.92
C ALA A 35 -9.31 -0.46 9.17
N VAL A 36 -8.74 -0.15 7.99
CA VAL A 36 -9.18 0.99 7.17
C VAL A 36 -10.61 0.79 6.64
N ARG A 37 -10.98 -0.44 6.27
CA ARG A 37 -12.33 -0.76 5.80
C ARG A 37 -13.36 -0.54 6.89
N ASP A 38 -13.07 -0.98 8.11
CA ASP A 38 -14.00 -0.84 9.23
C ASP A 38 -14.06 0.61 9.74
N PHE A 39 -12.92 1.33 9.71
CA PHE A 39 -12.90 2.77 9.93
C PHE A 39 -13.76 3.53 8.91
N LYS A 40 -13.66 3.19 7.62
CA LYS A 40 -14.48 3.81 6.55
C LYS A 40 -15.97 3.52 6.72
N LYS A 41 -16.35 2.34 7.22
CA LYS A 41 -17.76 2.03 7.52
C LYS A 41 -18.27 2.89 8.68
N ALA A 42 -17.51 2.98 9.78
CA ALA A 42 -17.89 3.80 10.94
C ALA A 42 -18.08 5.28 10.59
N LEU A 43 -17.28 5.82 9.66
CA LEU A 43 -17.45 7.19 9.16
C LEU A 43 -18.65 7.39 8.24
N LYS A 44 -19.17 6.32 7.63
CA LYS A 44 -20.29 6.38 6.68
C LYS A 44 -21.63 6.10 7.35
N ASP A 45 -21.60 5.29 8.42
CA ASP A 45 -22.74 4.97 9.26
C ASP A 45 -22.92 5.97 10.43
N GLY A 46 -21.99 6.92 10.58
CA GLY A 46 -22.04 8.04 11.52
C GLY A 46 -22.50 9.35 10.89
#